data_AF-A0A231H8T4-F1
#
_entry.id   AF-A0A231H8T4-F1
#
_cell.length_a   1.000
_cell.length_b   1.000
_cell.length_c   1.000
_cell.angle_alpha   90.00
_cell.angle_beta   90.00
_cell.angle_gamma   90.00
#
_symmetry.space_group_name_H-M   'P 1'
#
loop_
_entity.id
_entity.type
_entity.pdbx_description
1 polymer ?
#
loop_
_entity_poly.entity_id
_entity_poly.type
_entity_poly.pdbx_seq_one_letter_code
_entity_poly.pdbx_strand_id
1 'polypeptide(L)'
;MPFHADAEQLANFVREMQDKHDAIGRMITNAHNHATTLQGPAFQGGAGTAFQNTFEQFLTSANKMNEALMQNSQNLQSAGKKYAEMEETNLSTLNQQSNSLNWA
;
A
#
# COMPACT_ATOMS: atom_id res chain seq x y z
N MET A 1 -14.19 22.51 8.39
CA MET A 1 -14.32 21.15 8.94
C MET A 1 -12.91 20.59 9.00
N PRO A 2 -12.36 20.31 10.19
CA PRO A 2 -11.01 19.77 10.34
C PRO A 2 -10.93 18.42 9.61
N PHE A 3 -9.81 18.18 8.94
CA PHE A 3 -9.54 16.95 8.20
C PHE A 3 -9.22 15.83 9.21
N HIS A 4 -10.20 15.46 10.04
CA HIS A 4 -10.13 14.27 10.88
C HIS A 4 -10.36 13.04 9.99
N ALA A 5 -9.39 12.69 9.14
CA ALA A 5 -9.24 11.28 8.83
C ALA A 5 -8.80 10.63 10.15
N ASP A 6 -9.77 10.07 10.88
CA ASP A 6 -9.57 9.52 12.22
C ASP A 6 -8.33 8.64 12.18
N ALA A 7 -7.34 8.91 13.04
CA ALA A 7 -6.05 8.22 12.97
C ALA A 7 -6.22 6.69 13.03
N GLU A 8 -7.27 6.23 13.70
CA GLU A 8 -7.71 4.83 13.72
C GLU A 8 -8.22 4.34 12.36
N GLN A 9 -9.00 5.13 11.62
CA GLN A 9 -9.48 4.75 10.28
C GLN A 9 -8.33 4.62 9.28
N LEU A 10 -7.34 5.53 9.34
CA LEU A 10 -6.12 5.43 8.54
C LEU A 10 -5.27 4.22 8.94
N ALA A 11 -5.13 3.94 10.24
CA ALA A 11 -4.42 2.76 10.72
C ALA A 11 -5.10 1.45 10.29
N ASN A 12 -6.43 1.40 10.34
CA ASN A 12 -7.21 0.24 9.88
C ASN A 12 -7.08 0.06 8.37
N PHE A 13 -7.15 1.14 7.58
CA PHE A 13 -6.92 1.10 6.14
C PHE A 13 -5.55 0.54 5.79
N VAL A 14 -4.49 0.98 6.48
CA VAL A 14 -3.13 0.46 6.26
C VAL A 14 -3.04 -1.02 6.60
N ARG A 15 -3.66 -1.46 7.69
CA ARG A 15 -3.70 -2.87 8.07
C ARG A 15 -4.42 -3.71 7.02
N GLU A 16 -5.58 -3.26 6.54
CA GLU A 16 -6.31 -3.94 5.47
C GLU A 16 -5.51 -4.02 4.16
N MET A 17 -4.79 -2.95 3.82
CA MET A 17 -3.93 -2.92 2.65
C MET A 17 -2.74 -3.89 2.80
N GLN A 18 -2.19 -4.02 4.00
CA GLN A 18 -1.13 -4.99 4.30
C GLN A 18 -1.65 -6.44 4.22
N ASP A 19 -2.85 -6.72 4.75
CA ASP A 19 -3.47 -8.03 4.66
C ASP A 19 -3.76 -8.42 3.19
N LYS A 20 -4.26 -7.47 2.39
CA LYS A 20 -4.48 -7.65 0.95
C LYS A 20 -3.16 -7.84 0.21
N HIS A 21 -2.12 -7.09 0.58
CA HIS A 21 -0.79 -7.23 0.03
C HIS A 21 -0.26 -8.65 0.24
N ASP A 22 -0.35 -9.17 1.46
CA ASP A 22 0.14 -10.51 1.79
C ASP A 22 -0.70 -11.61 1.16
N ALA A 23 -2.01 -11.38 0.97
CA ALA A 23 -2.88 -12.29 0.24
C ALA A 23 -2.50 -12.36 -1.25
N ILE A 24 -2.30 -11.21 -1.90
CA ILE A 24 -1.88 -11.14 -3.32
C ILE A 24 -0.48 -11.76 -3.48
N GLY A 25 0.46 -11.46 -2.58
CA GLY A 25 1.78 -12.07 -2.58
C GLY A 25 1.72 -13.60 -2.51
N ARG A 26 0.90 -14.15 -1.61
CA ARG A 26 0.64 -15.60 -1.53
C ARG A 26 0.04 -16.17 -2.82
N MET A 27 -0.91 -15.47 -3.44
CA MET A 27 -1.49 -15.90 -4.72
C MET A 27 -0.46 -15.92 -5.85
N ILE A 28 0.43 -14.93 -5.91
CA ILE A 28 1.52 -14.86 -6.89
C ILE A 28 2.51 -16.01 -6.67
N THR A 29 2.93 -16.26 -5.43
CA THR A 29 3.81 -17.40 -5.10
C THR A 29 3.16 -18.73 -5.46
N ASN A 30 1.88 -18.91 -5.14
CA ASN A 30 1.15 -20.13 -5.48
C ASN A 30 1.03 -20.31 -7.00
N ALA A 31 0.76 -19.23 -7.74
CA ALA A 31 0.72 -19.26 -9.19
C ALA A 31 2.09 -19.61 -9.79
N HIS A 32 3.19 -19.10 -9.22
CA HIS A 32 4.54 -19.44 -9.64
C HIS A 32 4.85 -20.93 -9.43
N ASN A 33 4.48 -21.47 -8.26
CA ASN A 33 4.61 -22.89 -7.95
C ASN A 33 3.72 -23.78 -8.84
N HIS A 34 2.56 -23.29 -9.27
CA HIS A 34 1.69 -24.02 -10.19
C HIS A 34 2.21 -23.96 -11.65
N ALA A 35 2.83 -22.85 -12.04
CA ALA A 35 3.46 -22.73 -13.35
C ALA A 35 4.65 -23.68 -13.51
N THR A 36 5.43 -23.91 -12.45
CA THR A 36 6.52 -24.88 -12.47
C THR A 36 6.02 -26.33 -12.54
N THR A 37 4.87 -26.64 -11.94
CA THR A 37 4.25 -27.98 -12.07
C THR A 37 3.54 -28.19 -13.41
N LEU A 38 3.13 -27.13 -14.09
CA LEU A 38 2.55 -27.16 -15.44
C LEU A 38 3.59 -27.49 -16.54
N GLN A 39 4.89 -27.59 -16.23
CA GLN A 39 5.95 -28.03 -17.16
C GLN A 39 5.87 -29.53 -17.54
N GLY A 40 4.66 -30.07 -17.71
CA GLY A 40 4.42 -31.39 -18.25
C GLY A 40 4.59 -31.43 -19.78
N PRO A 41 4.46 -32.62 -20.41
CA PRO A 41 4.64 -32.81 -21.86
C PRO A 41 3.83 -31.84 -22.75
N ALA A 42 2.70 -31.35 -22.25
CA ALA A 42 1.83 -30.38 -22.93
C ALA A 42 2.44 -28.97 -23.08
N PHE A 43 3.44 -28.62 -22.28
CA PHE A 43 4.17 -27.34 -22.32
C PHE A 43 5.61 -27.50 -22.83
N GLN A 44 5.93 -28.64 -23.47
CA GLN A 44 7.24 -28.83 -24.09
C GLN A 44 7.28 -28.19 -25.49
N GLY A 45 8.28 -27.32 -25.72
CA GLY A 45 8.53 -26.64 -26.99
C GLY A 45 8.35 -25.12 -26.93
N GLY A 46 8.54 -24.43 -28.06
CA GLY A 46 8.57 -22.96 -28.11
C GLY A 46 7.28 -22.26 -27.64
N ALA A 47 6.13 -22.91 -27.78
CA ALA A 47 4.85 -22.39 -27.27
C ALA A 47 4.76 -22.42 -25.74
N GLY A 48 5.32 -23.46 -25.11
CA GLY A 48 5.39 -23.56 -23.65
C GLY A 48 6.34 -22.52 -23.06
N THR A 49 7.49 -22.31 -23.69
CA THR A 49 8.43 -21.23 -23.31
C THR A 49 7.79 -19.84 -23.44
N ALA A 50 7.04 -19.58 -24.52
CA ALA A 50 6.33 -18.31 -24.69
C ALA A 50 5.27 -18.09 -23.60
N PHE A 51 4.47 -19.12 -23.29
CA PHE A 51 3.48 -19.07 -22.22
C PHE A 51 4.15 -18.81 -20.86
N GLN A 52 5.23 -19.52 -20.56
CA GLN A 52 5.98 -19.37 -19.32
C GLN A 52 6.56 -17.95 -19.16
N ASN A 53 7.13 -17.40 -20.23
CA ASN A 53 7.64 -16.02 -20.25
C ASN A 53 6.53 -14.99 -20.02
N THR A 54 5.37 -15.14 -20.69
CA THR A 54 4.23 -14.24 -20.47
C THR A 54 3.69 -14.35 -19.05
N PHE A 55 3.64 -15.57 -18.50
CA PHE A 55 3.19 -15.82 -17.13
C PHE A 55 4.14 -15.20 -16.10
N GLU A 56 5.46 -15.34 -16.28
CA GLU A 56 6.48 -14.69 -15.44
C GLU A 56 6.38 -13.16 -15.50
N GLN A 57 6.17 -12.58 -16.68
CA GLN A 57 5.97 -11.14 -16.85
C GLN A 57 4.70 -10.65 -16.15
N PHE A 58 3.61 -11.42 -16.24
CA PHE A 58 2.37 -11.14 -15.53
C PHE A 58 2.58 -11.16 -14.01
N LEU A 59 3.20 -12.22 -13.47
CA LEU A 59 3.48 -12.33 -12.04
C LEU A 59 4.42 -11.22 -11.53
N THR A 60 5.43 -10.86 -12.31
CA THR A 60 6.34 -9.75 -12.00
C THR A 60 5.58 -8.42 -11.95
N SER A 61 4.68 -8.19 -12.90
CA SER A 61 3.87 -6.97 -12.96
C SER A 61 2.87 -6.93 -11.81
N ALA A 62 2.28 -8.06 -11.44
CA ALA A 62 1.38 -8.19 -10.30
C ALA A 62 2.10 -7.89 -8.98
N ASN A 63 3.33 -8.38 -8.79
CA ASN A 63 4.15 -8.04 -7.62
C ASN A 63 4.46 -6.54 -7.56
N LYS A 64 4.87 -5.93 -8.68
CA LYS A 64 5.13 -4.47 -8.73
C LYS A 64 3.89 -3.65 -8.39
N MET A 65 2.72 -4.07 -8.90
CA MET A 65 1.45 -3.42 -8.57
C MET A 65 1.12 -3.55 -7.09
N ASN A 66 1.33 -4.72 -6.50
CA ASN A 66 1.09 -4.98 -5.09
C ASN A 66 1.97 -4.09 -4.19
N GLU A 67 3.26 -4.00 -4.51
CA GLU A 67 4.22 -3.12 -3.83
C GLU A 67 3.82 -1.64 -3.94
N ALA A 68 3.40 -1.19 -5.13
CA ALA A 68 2.95 0.19 -5.33
C ALA A 68 1.69 0.53 -4.51
N LEU A 69 0.76 -0.42 -4.37
CA LEU A 69 -0.43 -0.26 -3.52
C LEU A 69 -0.04 -0.13 -2.04
N MET A 70 0.90 -0.94 -1.57
CA MET A 70 1.42 -0.85 -0.20
C MET A 70 2.14 0.49 0.04
N GLN A 71 3.02 0.91 -0.87
CA GLN A 71 3.72 2.21 -0.78
C GLN A 71 2.73 3.38 -0.74
N ASN A 72 1.71 3.37 -1.60
CA ASN A 72 0.66 4.39 -1.58
C ASN A 72 -0.09 4.42 -0.24
N SER A 73 -0.41 3.25 0.33
CA SER A 73 -1.05 3.17 1.64
C SER A 73 -0.16 3.76 2.76
N GLN A 74 1.14 3.48 2.73
CA GLN A 74 2.10 4.04 3.69
C GLN A 74 2.25 5.56 3.53
N ASN A 75 2.27 6.05 2.29
CA ASN A 75 2.31 7.48 1.99
C ASN A 75 1.06 8.20 2.50
N LEU A 76 -0.12 7.60 2.34
CA LEU A 76 -1.38 8.12 2.90
C LEU A 76 -1.34 8.19 4.43
N GLN A 77 -0.79 7.17 5.10
CA GLN A 77 -0.60 7.19 6.54
C GLN A 77 0.34 8.30 7.00
N SER A 78 1.48 8.44 6.32
CA SER A 78 2.48 9.45 6.61
C SER A 78 1.93 10.86 6.42
N ALA A 79 1.21 11.09 5.30
CA ALA A 79 0.53 12.35 5.04
C ALA A 79 -0.51 12.65 6.12
N GLY A 80 -1.36 11.68 6.47
CA GLY A 80 -2.37 11.84 7.52
C GLY A 80 -1.78 12.23 8.88
N LYS A 81 -0.69 11.57 9.30
CA LYS A 81 0.03 11.93 10.54
C LYS A 81 0.59 13.36 10.48
N LYS A 82 1.22 13.73 9.36
CA LYS A 82 1.81 15.06 9.18
C LYS A 82 0.74 16.16 9.21
N TYR A 83 -0.45 15.91 8.66
CA TYR A 83 -1.56 16.85 8.74
C TYR A 83 -2.05 17.03 10.18
N ALA A 84 -2.18 15.95 10.95
CA ALA A 84 -2.57 16.01 12.36
C ALA A 84 -1.54 16.80 13.21
N GLU A 85 -0.25 16.54 13.03
CA GLU A 85 0.84 17.26 13.72
C GLU A 85 0.84 18.77 13.38
N MET A 86 0.59 19.11 12.12
CA MET A 86 0.53 20.50 11.66
C MET A 86 -0.69 21.24 12.23
N GLU A 87 -1.83 20.55 12.34
CA GLU A 87 -3.05 21.12 12.93
C GLU A 87 -2.88 21.37 14.43
N GLU A 88 -2.27 20.44 15.18
CA GLU A 88 -1.94 20.61 16.60
C GLU A 88 -0.94 21.74 16.84
N THR A 89 0.08 21.86 15.98
CA THR A 89 1.05 22.96 16.04
C THR A 89 0.40 24.32 15.74
N ASN A 90 -0.51 24.38 14.75
CA ASN A 90 -1.23 25.61 14.44
C ASN A 90 -2.20 26.01 15.56
N LEU A 91 -2.93 25.05 16.14
CA LEU A 91 -3.83 25.29 17.28
C LEU A 91 -3.07 25.77 18.51
N SER A 92 -1.94 25.16 18.85
CA SER A 92 -1.10 25.59 19.98
C SER A 92 -0.53 26.99 19.75
N THR A 93 -0.08 27.31 18.54
CA THR A 93 0.41 28.65 18.17
C THR A 93 -0.69 29.71 18.23
N LEU A 94 -1.89 29.41 17.72
CA LEU A 94 -3.05 30.30 17.79
C LEU A 94 -3.48 30.55 19.24
N ASN A 95 -3.50 29.52 20.09
CA ASN A 95 -3.80 29.65 21.51
C ASN A 95 -2.75 30.50 22.25
N GLN A 96 -1.47 30.34 21.91
CA GLN A 96 -0.40 31.17 22.49
C GLN A 96 -0.53 32.64 22.08
N GLN A 97 -0.81 32.91 20.80
CA GLN A 97 -1.05 34.28 20.33
C GLN A 97 -2.32 34.89 20.93
N SER A 98 -3.42 34.14 20.99
CA SER A 98 -4.67 34.59 21.62
C SER A 98 -4.46 34.91 23.11
N ASN A 99 -3.70 34.09 23.84
CA ASN A 99 -3.35 34.36 25.24
C ASN A 99 -2.44 35.59 25.40
N SER A 100 -1.56 35.87 24.43
CA SER A 100 -0.74 37.10 24.44
C SER A 100 -1.54 38.38 24.12
N LEU A 101 -2.62 38.26 23.35
CA LEU A 101 -3.50 39.38 23.00
C LEU A 101 -4.54 39.70 24.07
N ASN A 102 -4.89 38.75 24.94
CA ASN A 102 -5.79 38.95 26.08
C ASN A 102 -5.17 39.75 27.25
N TRP A 103 -3.91 40.19 27.14
CA TRP A 103 -3.21 41.02 28.12
C TRP A 103 -2.89 42.45 27.65
N ALA A 104 -3.50 42.91 26.55
CA ALA A 104 -3.46 44.30 26.08
C ALA A 104 -4.82 44.99 26.27
#